data_AF-A0A4R0JSN3-F1
#
_entry.id   AF-A0A4R0JSN3-F1
#
_cell.length_a   1.000
_cell.length_b   1.000
_cell.length_c   1.000
_cell.angle_alpha   90.00
_cell.angle_beta   90.00
_cell.angle_gamma   90.00
#
_symmetry.space_group_name_H-M   'P 1'
#
loop_
_entity.id
_entity.type
_entity.pdbx_description
1 polymer ?
#
loop_
_entity_poly.entity_id
_entity_poly.type
_entity_poly.pdbx_seq_one_letter_code
_entity_poly.pdbx_strand_id
1 'polypeptide(L)'
;MYLSLYLGLLDHAGQTLAETFDDGEQGEPERMAAEFGGSRSGAVGLLRDLQDLYTLASFVDTTWTVVKQAAQGLRDEELLKLAGSREADTSHQLTWLQTRIGQSAPQDLIVSS
;
A
#
# COMPACT_ATOMS: atom_id res chain seq x y z
N MET A 1 -7.97 -20.35 13.06
CA MET A 1 -8.04 -20.68 11.62
C MET A 1 -8.20 -19.42 10.77
N TYR A 2 -9.19 -18.55 11.03
CA TYR A 2 -9.33 -17.28 10.29
C TYR A 2 -8.21 -16.26 10.60
N LEU A 3 -7.83 -16.08 11.87
CA LEU A 3 -6.81 -15.11 12.26
C LEU A 3 -5.42 -15.41 11.65
N SER A 4 -5.03 -16.67 11.57
CA SER A 4 -3.75 -17.10 10.98
C SER A 4 -3.69 -16.92 9.47
N LEU A 5 -4.80 -17.14 8.75
CA LEU A 5 -4.89 -16.84 7.31
C LEU A 5 -4.82 -15.33 7.07
N TYR A 6 -5.47 -14.55 7.93
CA TYR A 6 -5.46 -13.08 7.87
C TYR A 6 -4.07 -12.51 8.13
N LEU A 7 -3.37 -13.02 9.16
CA LEU A 7 -2.00 -12.63 9.49
C LEU A 7 -1.00 -13.02 8.38
N GLY A 8 -1.16 -14.18 7.74
CA GLY A 8 -0.30 -14.58 6.62
C GLY A 8 -0.49 -13.72 5.36
N LEU A 9 -1.75 -13.38 5.04
CA LEU A 9 -2.05 -12.46 3.94
C LEU A 9 -1.52 -11.05 4.21
N LEU A 10 -1.61 -10.59 5.46
CA LEU A 10 -1.08 -9.31 5.92
C LEU A 10 0.42 -9.22 5.84
N ASP A 11 1.12 -10.29 6.23
CA ASP A 11 2.57 -10.30 6.20
C ASP A 11 3.06 -10.18 4.76
N HIS A 12 2.48 -10.96 3.83
CA HIS A 12 2.82 -10.87 2.42
C HIS A 12 2.49 -9.51 1.80
N ALA A 13 1.27 -9.00 2.02
CA ALA A 13 0.87 -7.69 1.49
C ALA A 13 1.69 -6.54 2.10
N GLY A 14 2.01 -6.63 3.40
CA GLY A 14 2.89 -5.68 4.08
C GLY A 14 4.32 -5.74 3.55
N GLN A 15 4.81 -6.93 3.18
CA GLN A 15 6.14 -7.11 2.58
C GLN A 15 6.19 -6.52 1.17
N THR A 16 5.19 -6.77 0.33
CA THR A 16 5.09 -6.14 -1.01
C THR A 16 5.03 -4.61 -0.90
N LEU A 17 4.27 -4.07 0.06
CA LEU A 17 4.27 -2.62 0.33
C LEU A 17 5.64 -2.16 0.83
N ALA A 18 6.25 -2.85 1.79
CA ALA A 18 7.57 -2.47 2.29
C ALA A 18 8.61 -2.45 1.16
N GLU A 19 8.69 -3.50 0.35
CA GLU A 19 9.61 -3.58 -0.80
C GLU A 19 9.37 -2.45 -1.80
N THR A 20 8.11 -2.20 -2.17
CA THR A 20 7.75 -1.13 -3.13
C THR A 20 8.11 0.27 -2.62
N PHE A 21 8.11 0.48 -1.30
CA PHE A 21 8.37 1.78 -0.67
C PHE A 21 9.79 1.95 -0.12
N ASP A 22 10.51 0.85 0.18
CA ASP A 22 11.90 0.82 0.67
C ASP A 22 12.91 0.97 -0.48
N ASP A 23 12.52 0.66 -1.72
CA ASP A 23 13.38 0.72 -2.91
C ASP A 23 13.69 2.17 -3.41
N GLY A 24 13.65 3.14 -2.50
CA GLY A 24 14.42 4.38 -2.60
C GLY A 24 13.60 5.66 -2.51
N GLU A 25 14.18 6.65 -1.82
CA GLU A 25 13.89 8.07 -2.01
C GLU A 25 13.66 8.35 -3.51
N GLN A 26 12.44 8.77 -3.85
CA GLN A 26 12.08 9.23 -5.20
C GLN A 26 12.20 8.20 -6.32
N GLY A 27 11.79 6.94 -6.08
CA GLY A 27 11.64 5.94 -7.15
C GLY A 27 10.86 6.45 -8.36
N GLU A 28 11.53 6.47 -9.52
CA GLU A 28 11.00 6.91 -10.80
C GLU A 28 9.81 6.05 -11.25
N PRO A 29 8.81 6.65 -11.93
CA PRO A 29 7.57 6.00 -12.32
C PRO A 29 7.72 4.71 -13.14
N GLU A 30 8.82 4.58 -13.89
CA GLU A 30 9.04 3.44 -14.77
C GLU A 30 9.36 2.13 -14.03
N ARG A 31 9.93 2.19 -12.82
CA ARG A 31 10.26 0.98 -12.05
C ARG A 31 9.05 0.36 -11.35
N MET A 32 8.15 1.19 -10.80
CA MET A 32 6.90 0.73 -10.19
C MET A 32 6.01 -0.04 -11.19
N ALA A 33 6.03 0.35 -12.47
CA ALA A 33 5.26 -0.30 -13.54
C ALA A 33 5.75 -1.70 -13.92
N ALA A 34 6.96 -2.09 -13.50
CA ALA A 34 7.52 -3.40 -13.80
C ALA A 34 7.00 -4.51 -12.87
N GLU A 35 6.64 -4.17 -11.63
CA GLU A 35 6.26 -5.11 -10.57
C GLU A 35 4.80 -5.61 -10.67
N PHE A 36 3.90 -4.84 -11.29
CA PHE A 36 2.45 -5.15 -11.36
C PHE A 36 1.99 -6.00 -12.58
N GLY A 37 2.88 -6.81 -13.16
CA GLY A 37 2.47 -7.82 -14.15
C GLY A 37 2.15 -7.24 -15.53
N GLY A 38 3.19 -6.77 -16.20
CA GLY A 38 3.17 -6.34 -17.60
C GLY A 38 3.26 -4.82 -17.73
N SER A 39 4.28 -4.34 -18.44
CA SER A 39 4.55 -2.91 -18.64
C SER A 39 3.34 -2.24 -19.30
N ARG A 40 2.45 -1.67 -18.48
CA ARG A 40 1.49 -0.69 -18.93
C ARG A 40 2.31 0.58 -19.17
N SER A 41 2.77 0.74 -20.40
CA SER A 41 3.68 1.83 -20.74
C SER A 41 2.94 3.17 -20.74
N GLY A 42 3.66 4.22 -20.33
CA GLY A 42 3.19 5.59 -20.37
C GLY A 42 2.42 6.04 -19.14
N ALA A 43 2.04 7.31 -19.18
CA ALA A 43 1.49 8.08 -18.07
C ALA A 43 0.20 7.47 -17.46
N VAL A 44 -0.64 6.87 -18.32
CA VAL A 44 -1.87 6.17 -17.91
C VAL A 44 -1.57 4.85 -17.19
N GLY A 45 -0.51 4.14 -17.60
CA GLY A 45 -0.09 2.90 -16.97
C GLY A 45 0.41 3.13 -15.55
N LEU A 46 1.29 4.12 -15.38
CA LEU A 46 1.73 4.58 -14.06
C LEU A 46 0.55 4.96 -13.15
N LEU A 47 -0.39 5.78 -13.66
CA LEU A 47 -1.56 6.17 -12.87
C LEU A 47 -2.38 4.96 -12.43
N ARG A 48 -2.50 3.95 -13.31
CA ARG A 48 -3.19 2.70 -12.99
C ARG A 48 -2.45 1.92 -11.91
N ASP A 49 -1.14 1.82 -11.99
CA ASP A 49 -0.34 1.08 -11.01
C ASP A 49 -0.35 1.79 -9.64
N LEU A 50 -0.34 3.13 -9.62
CA LEU A 50 -0.55 3.91 -8.39
C LEU A 50 -1.94 3.68 -7.78
N GLN A 51 -2.99 3.55 -8.60
CA GLN A 51 -4.35 3.23 -8.13
C GLN A 51 -4.44 1.79 -7.59
N ASP A 52 -3.82 0.83 -8.28
CA ASP A 52 -3.77 -0.56 -7.85
C ASP A 52 -3.03 -0.67 -6.49
N LEU A 53 -1.92 0.06 -6.33
CA LEU A 53 -1.15 0.14 -5.08
C LEU A 53 -1.92 0.84 -3.96
N TYR A 54 -2.64 1.93 -4.24
CA TYR A 54 -3.51 2.60 -3.27
C TYR A 54 -4.62 1.68 -2.76
N THR A 55 -5.19 0.86 -3.66
CA THR A 55 -6.22 -0.11 -3.30
C THR A 55 -5.66 -1.18 -2.37
N LEU A 56 -4.46 -1.70 -2.67
CA LEU A 56 -3.78 -2.68 -1.82
C LEU A 56 -3.43 -2.09 -0.45
N ALA A 57 -2.83 -0.89 -0.41
CA ALA A 57 -2.50 -0.20 0.84
C ALA A 57 -3.74 0.06 1.71
N SER A 58 -4.86 0.44 1.09
CA SER A 58 -6.13 0.68 1.80
C SER A 58 -6.70 -0.60 2.42
N PHE A 59 -6.53 -1.73 1.72
CA PHE A 59 -6.89 -3.05 2.25
C PHE A 59 -6.03 -3.44 3.46
N VAL A 60 -4.71 -3.21 3.37
CA VAL A 60 -3.77 -3.48 4.48
C VAL A 60 -4.07 -2.61 5.70
N ASP A 61 -4.32 -1.31 5.50
CA ASP A 61 -4.67 -0.36 6.57
C ASP A 61 -5.94 -0.79 7.32
N THR A 62 -7.02 -1.04 6.58
CA THR A 62 -8.29 -1.54 7.16
C THR A 62 -8.07 -2.84 7.92
N THR A 63 -7.20 -3.70 7.42
CA THR A 63 -6.89 -4.97 8.06
C THR A 63 -6.13 -4.76 9.38
N TRP A 64 -5.14 -3.85 9.43
CA TRP A 64 -4.46 -3.51 10.67
C TRP A 64 -5.43 -2.90 11.70
N THR A 65 -6.39 -2.10 11.27
CA THR A 65 -7.47 -1.62 12.15
C THR A 65 -8.24 -2.79 12.78
N VAL A 66 -8.62 -3.80 12.01
CA VAL A 66 -9.33 -5.00 12.52
C VAL A 66 -8.45 -5.81 13.47
N VAL A 67 -7.17 -6.01 13.15
CA VAL A 67 -6.22 -6.71 14.03
C VAL A 67 -6.02 -5.95 15.34
N LYS A 68 -5.92 -4.61 15.29
CA LYS A 68 -5.80 -3.76 16.48
C LYS A 68 -7.02 -3.92 17.39
N GLN A 69 -8.23 -3.94 16.83
CA GLN A 69 -9.47 -4.17 17.59
C GLN A 69 -9.51 -5.57 18.21
N ALA A 70 -9.07 -6.60 17.48
CA ALA A 70 -8.97 -7.96 18.01
C ALA A 70 -7.95 -8.04 19.17
N ALA A 71 -6.78 -7.41 19.03
CA ALA A 71 -5.76 -7.33 20.07
C ALA A 71 -6.29 -6.64 21.33
N GLN A 72 -7.05 -5.55 21.19
CA GLN A 72 -7.72 -4.88 22.32
C GLN A 72 -8.70 -5.82 23.03
N GLY A 73 -9.53 -6.56 22.28
CA GLY A 73 -10.48 -7.52 22.85
C GLY A 73 -9.81 -8.68 23.60
N LEU A 74 -8.65 -9.13 23.11
CA LEU A 74 -7.84 -10.20 23.72
C LEU A 74 -6.90 -9.71 24.82
N ARG A 75 -6.75 -8.39 24.99
CA ARG A 75 -5.73 -7.76 25.87
C ARG A 75 -4.31 -8.20 25.54
N ASP A 76 -4.03 -8.37 24.25
CA ASP A 76 -2.71 -8.76 23.74
C ASP A 76 -1.90 -7.48 23.45
N GLU A 77 -1.05 -7.08 24.41
CA GLU A 77 -0.26 -5.85 24.32
C GLU A 77 0.82 -5.90 23.22
N GLU A 78 1.36 -7.08 22.94
CA GLU A 78 2.38 -7.26 21.91
C GLU A 78 1.76 -7.10 20.52
N LEU A 79 0.63 -7.77 20.28
CA LEU A 79 -0.11 -7.63 19.03
C LEU A 79 -0.66 -6.21 18.85
N LEU A 80 -1.07 -5.55 19.93
CA LEU A 80 -1.53 -4.16 19.89
C LEU A 80 -0.42 -3.21 19.44
N LYS A 81 0.79 -3.39 19.97
CA LYS A 81 1.97 -2.60 19.59
C LYS A 81 2.34 -2.83 18.13
N LEU A 82 2.36 -4.09 17.69
CA LEU A 82 2.66 -4.45 16.30
C LEU A 82 1.63 -3.87 15.33
N ALA A 83 0.34 -4.07 15.60
CA ALA A 83 -0.72 -3.55 14.74
C ALA A 83 -0.69 -2.02 14.69
N GLY A 84 -0.43 -1.35 15.82
CA GLY A 84 -0.32 0.10 15.88
C GLY A 84 0.86 0.66 15.07
N SER A 85 2.04 0.04 15.10
CA SER A 85 3.17 0.51 14.29
C SER A 85 2.89 0.30 12.80
N ARG A 86 2.32 -0.85 12.41
CA ARG A 86 2.05 -1.16 11.01
C ARG A 86 0.91 -0.33 10.42
N GLU A 87 -0.12 -0.01 11.20
CA GLU A 87 -1.18 0.93 10.83
C GLU A 87 -0.59 2.33 10.56
N ALA A 88 0.30 2.82 11.42
CA ALA A 88 0.95 4.13 11.23
C ALA A 88 1.80 4.19 9.95
N ASP A 89 2.62 3.17 9.70
CA ASP A 89 3.44 3.09 8.49
C ASP A 89 2.57 3.05 7.22
N THR A 90 1.52 2.23 7.21
CA THR A 90 0.60 2.09 6.08
C THR A 90 -0.19 3.39 5.82
N SER A 91 -0.57 4.12 6.88
CA SER A 91 -1.25 5.42 6.77
C SER A 91 -0.37 6.50 6.11
N HIS A 92 0.93 6.50 6.43
CA HIS A 92 1.89 7.39 5.75
C HIS A 92 2.01 7.04 4.26
N GLN A 93 2.08 5.75 3.92
CA GLN A 93 2.12 5.27 2.53
C GLN A 93 0.87 5.69 1.75
N LEU A 94 -0.32 5.56 2.36
CA LEU A 94 -1.59 6.02 1.77
C LEU A 94 -1.60 7.52 1.48
N THR A 95 -1.09 8.33 2.41
CA THR A 95 -0.99 9.79 2.24
C THR A 95 -0.06 10.14 1.08
N TRP A 96 1.08 9.45 0.96
CA TRP A 96 2.01 9.63 -0.14
C TRP A 96 1.38 9.24 -1.49
N LEU A 97 0.70 8.09 -1.56
CA LEU A 97 0.03 7.63 -2.78
C LEU A 97 -1.05 8.59 -3.24
N GLN A 98 -1.89 9.06 -2.32
CA GLN A 98 -2.94 10.03 -2.64
C GLN A 98 -2.34 11.34 -3.18
N THR A 99 -1.24 11.79 -2.61
CA THR A 99 -0.51 12.97 -3.09
C THR A 99 0.04 12.75 -4.50
N ARG A 100 0.72 11.61 -4.74
CA ARG A 100 1.30 11.27 -6.05
C ARG A 100 0.24 11.10 -7.13
N ILE A 101 -0.86 10.40 -6.85
CA ILE A 101 -2.00 10.28 -7.76
C ILE A 101 -2.54 11.67 -8.12
N GLY A 102 -2.70 12.56 -7.13
CA GLY A 102 -3.15 13.93 -7.36
C GLY A 102 -2.20 14.78 -8.22
N GLN A 103 -0.89 14.51 -8.15
CA GLN A 103 0.13 15.19 -8.95
C GLN A 103 0.22 14.64 -10.39
N SER A 104 0.12 13.32 -10.57
CA SER A 104 0.21 12.66 -11.89
C SER A 104 -1.08 12.80 -12.71
N ALA A 105 -2.26 12.66 -12.08
CA ALA A 105 -3.54 12.56 -12.79
C ALA A 105 -3.88 13.74 -13.74
N PRO A 106 -3.63 15.02 -13.41
CA PRO A 106 -4.04 16.11 -14.30
C PRO A 106 -3.18 16.22 -15.56
N GLN A 107 -1.87 16.00 -15.44
CA GLN A 107 -0.92 16.34 -16.52
C GLN A 107 -0.80 15.16 -17.50
N ASP A 108 -0.87 13.95 -16.98
CA ASP A 108 -0.76 12.70 -17.72
C ASP A 108 -2.01 12.40 -18.56
N LEU A 109 -3.20 12.75 -18.07
CA LEU A 109 -4.47 12.59 -18.79
C LEU A 109 -4.63 13.61 -19.95
N ILE A 110 -3.97 14.76 -19.87
CA ILE A 110 -4.01 15.79 -20.94
C ILE A 110 -3.02 15.46 -22.07
N VAL A 111 -1.86 14.90 -21.76
CA VAL A 111 -0.83 14.58 -22.77
C VAL A 111 -1.12 13.26 -23.51
N SER A 112 -1.94 12.38 -22.92
CA SER A 112 -2.32 11.09 -23.52
C SER A 112 -3.64 11.10 -24.31
N SER A 113 -4.36 12.24 -24.37
CA SER A 113 -5.58 12.44 -25.17
C SER A 113 -5.29 13.07 -26.53
#